data_AF-A0AAE0W052-F1
#
_entry.id   AF-A0AAE0W052-F1
#
_cell.length_a   1.000
_cell.length_b   1.000
_cell.length_c   1.000
_cell.angle_alpha   90.00
_cell.angle_beta   90.00
_cell.angle_gamma   90.00
#
_symmetry.space_group_name_H-M   'P 1'
#
loop_
_entity.id
_entity.type
_entity.pdbx_description
1 polymer ?
#
loop_
_entity_poly.entity_id
_entity_poly.type
_entity_poly.pdbx_seq_one_letter_code
_entity_poly.pdbx_strand_id
1 'polypeptide(L)'
;MASVLSHLPSSDEIWFEHAENRAVSVSIRGPRPHAVTETSVIYTGDNLYEVVYQVTLPGYYIITVKLDDESVTESPFICTVTI
;
A
#
# COMPACT_ATOMS: atom_id res chain seq x y z
N MET A 1 9.25 -7.54 -9.74
CA MET A 1 8.91 -6.14 -10.05
C MET A 1 7.58 -5.85 -9.38
N ALA A 2 7.52 -4.97 -8.39
CA ALA A 2 6.26 -4.51 -7.82
C ALA A 2 5.66 -3.48 -8.78
N SER A 3 4.46 -3.73 -9.31
CA SER A 3 3.78 -2.79 -10.19
C SER A 3 2.49 -2.36 -9.51
N VAL A 4 2.49 -1.17 -8.92
CA VAL A 4 1.29 -0.55 -8.35
C VAL A 4 0.59 0.19 -9.50
N LEU A 5 -0.58 -0.30 -9.90
CA LEU A 5 -1.37 0.31 -10.98
C LEU A 5 -1.77 1.74 -10.56
N SER A 6 -1.49 2.72 -11.41
CA SER A 6 -1.58 4.16 -11.08
C SER A 6 -3.01 4.70 -10.86
N HIS A 7 -4.02 3.83 -10.84
CA HIS A 7 -5.42 4.15 -10.54
C HIS A 7 -5.95 3.07 -9.61
N LEU A 8 -6.05 3.40 -8.33
CA LEU A 8 -6.40 2.44 -7.29
C LEU A 8 -7.87 2.62 -6.88
N PRO A 9 -8.77 1.63 -7.10
CA PRO A 9 -10.07 1.58 -6.43
C PRO A 9 -9.91 1.45 -4.90
N SER A 10 -11.00 1.31 -4.15
CA SER A 10 -10.98 1.24 -2.67
C SER A 10 -10.24 0.01 -2.07
N SER A 11 -9.61 -0.83 -2.90
CA SER A 11 -8.80 -1.99 -2.50
C SER A 11 -7.81 -2.32 -3.61
N ASP A 12 -6.54 -2.53 -3.29
CA ASP A 12 -5.54 -2.93 -4.27
C ASP A 12 -4.56 -4.00 -3.79
N GLU A 13 -4.23 -4.88 -4.73
CA GLU A 13 -3.28 -5.98 -4.54
C GLU A 13 -1.86 -5.48 -4.85
N ILE A 14 -0.99 -5.43 -3.85
CA ILE A 14 0.40 -5.00 -4.02
C ILE A 14 1.30 -6.24 -4.11
N TRP A 15 1.74 -6.56 -5.32
CA TRP A 15 2.69 -7.64 -5.56
C TRP A 15 4.09 -7.27 -5.11
N PHE A 16 4.66 -8.00 -4.16
CA PHE A 16 6.09 -7.97 -3.86
C PHE A 16 6.61 -9.40 -3.68
N GLU A 17 7.80 -9.67 -4.20
CA GLU A 17 8.43 -11.00 -4.09
C GLU A 17 9.34 -10.98 -2.87
N HIS A 18 9.10 -11.84 -1.87
CA HIS A 18 9.99 -11.91 -0.71
C HIS A 18 10.12 -13.32 -0.13
N ALA A 19 11.35 -13.82 0.02
CA ALA A 19 11.61 -15.23 0.32
C ALA A 19 11.50 -15.64 1.80
N GLU A 20 11.18 -14.73 2.72
CA GLU A 20 11.30 -14.97 4.16
C GLU A 20 10.15 -14.35 4.97
N ASN A 21 9.76 -15.01 6.06
CA ASN A 21 8.66 -14.67 6.98
C ASN A 21 8.93 -13.38 7.79
N ARG A 22 9.07 -12.25 7.09
CA ARG A 22 9.38 -10.93 7.63
C ARG A 22 8.10 -10.17 7.97
N ALA A 23 8.12 -9.36 9.03
CA ALA A 23 6.97 -8.55 9.42
C ALA A 23 6.76 -7.43 8.38
N VAL A 24 5.58 -7.41 7.75
CA VAL A 24 5.20 -6.36 6.79
C VAL A 24 4.49 -5.23 7.51
N SER A 25 4.96 -4.00 7.31
CA SER A 25 4.26 -2.80 7.75
C SER A 25 3.96 -1.90 6.55
N VAL A 26 2.72 -1.41 6.49
CA VAL A 26 2.26 -0.49 5.46
C VAL A 26 1.74 0.78 6.11
N SER A 27 2.19 1.93 5.61
CA SER A 27 1.74 3.25 6.06
C SER A 27 1.24 4.04 4.86
N ILE A 28 0.03 4.57 4.95
CA ILE A 28 -0.60 5.36 3.89
C ILE A 28 -0.77 6.79 4.39
N ARG A 29 -0.25 7.76 3.63
CA ARG A 29 -0.39 9.19 3.91
C ARG A 29 -1.18 9.86 2.80
N GLY A 30 -2.32 10.44 3.16
CA GLY A 30 -3.14 11.24 2.24
C GLY A 30 -2.79 12.73 2.24
N PRO A 31 -3.48 13.52 1.39
CA PRO A 31 -3.22 14.95 1.24
C PRO A 31 -3.70 15.77 2.45
N ARG A 32 -4.54 15.18 3.32
CA ARG A 32 -5.05 15.80 4.55
C ARG A 32 -5.06 14.78 5.70
N PRO A 33 -5.01 15.25 6.97
CA PRO A 33 -5.32 14.41 8.12
C PRO A 33 -6.70 13.76 7.95
N HIS A 34 -6.82 12.49 8.37
CA HIS A 34 -8.07 11.72 8.31
C HIS A 34 -8.61 11.43 6.89
N ALA A 35 -7.84 11.72 5.85
CA ALA A 35 -8.22 11.37 4.49
C ALA A 35 -8.25 9.85 4.29
N VAL A 36 -7.40 9.11 5.01
CA VAL A 36 -7.43 7.64 5.12
C VAL A 36 -8.19 7.28 6.40
N THR A 37 -9.26 6.51 6.28
CA THR A 37 -10.11 6.11 7.41
C THR A 37 -9.84 4.70 7.90
N GLU A 38 -9.38 3.82 7.01
CA GLU A 38 -9.10 2.43 7.33
C GLU A 38 -7.96 1.91 6.47
N THR A 39 -7.16 1.00 7.03
CA THR A 39 -6.07 0.30 6.35
C THR A 39 -5.96 -1.12 6.88
N SER A 40 -5.94 -2.10 6.00
CA SER A 40 -5.66 -3.49 6.35
C SER A 40 -4.68 -4.11 5.36
N VAL A 41 -3.79 -4.95 5.88
CA VAL A 41 -2.83 -5.72 5.09
C VAL A 41 -3.20 -7.18 5.24
N ILE A 42 -3.49 -7.84 4.13
CA ILE A 42 -3.93 -9.24 4.10
C ILE A 42 -2.87 -10.02 3.32
N TYR A 43 -2.31 -11.05 3.94
CA TYR A 43 -1.42 -11.97 3.23
C TYR A 43 -2.25 -12.96 2.42
N THR A 44 -2.13 -12.94 1.10
CA THR A 44 -2.93 -13.77 0.20
C THR A 44 -2.21 -15.04 -0.26
N GLY A 45 -0.94 -15.22 0.13
CA GLY A 45 -0.10 -16.35 -0.29
C GLY A 45 0.91 -15.97 -1.38
N ASP A 46 1.86 -16.85 -1.70
CA ASP A 46 2.87 -16.62 -2.76
C ASP A 46 3.65 -15.30 -2.63
N ASN A 47 3.91 -14.87 -1.38
CA ASN A 47 4.53 -13.59 -1.05
C ASN A 47 3.71 -12.36 -1.45
N LEU A 48 2.45 -12.54 -1.88
CA LEU A 48 1.51 -11.48 -2.18
C LEU A 48 0.82 -10.96 -0.93
N TYR A 49 0.68 -9.64 -0.87
CA TYR A 49 -0.10 -8.98 0.16
C TYR A 49 -1.07 -8.00 -0.50
N GLU A 50 -2.33 -8.12 -0.10
CA GLU A 50 -3.38 -7.17 -0.46
C GLU A 50 -3.40 -6.05 0.57
N VAL A 51 -3.34 -4.80 0.09
CA VAL A 51 -3.44 -3.61 0.93
C VAL A 51 -4.78 -2.96 0.64
N VAL A 52 -5.73 -3.18 1.55
CA VAL A 52 -7.04 -2.55 1.49
C VAL A 52 -6.98 -1.24 2.25
N TYR A 53 -7.51 -0.18 1.67
CA TYR A 53 -7.59 1.10 2.35
C TYR A 53 -8.83 1.89 1.95
N GLN A 54 -9.39 2.63 2.91
CA GLN A 54 -10.53 3.50 2.66
C GLN A 54 -10.10 4.95 2.69
N VAL A 55 -10.51 5.70 1.67
CA VAL A 55 -10.20 7.11 1.49
C VAL A 55 -11.46 7.92 1.28
N THR A 56 -11.47 9.13 1.83
CA THR A 56 -12.63 10.04 1.79
C THR A 56 -12.43 11.24 0.88
N LEU A 57 -11.20 11.47 0.41
CA LEU A 57 -10.85 12.63 -0.40
C LEU A 57 -10.03 12.23 -1.63
N PRO A 58 -10.29 12.83 -2.80
CA PRO A 58 -9.41 12.67 -3.95
C PRO A 58 -8.07 13.38 -3.71
N GLY A 59 -7.03 12.92 -4.39
CA GLY A 59 -5.70 13.52 -4.35
C GLY A 59 -4.58 12.49 -4.35
N TYR A 60 -3.38 12.95 -4.01
CA TYR A 60 -2.18 12.12 -3.98
C TYR A 60 -2.03 11.42 -2.63
N TYR A 61 -1.78 10.12 -2.68
CA TYR A 61 -1.51 9.28 -1.53
C TYR A 61 -0.13 8.67 -1.68
N ILE A 62 0.58 8.58 -0.55
CA ILE A 62 1.90 7.98 -0.46
C ILE A 62 1.76 6.71 0.36
N ILE A 63 2.07 5.57 -0.25
CA ILE A 63 2.05 4.25 0.37
C ILE A 63 3.50 3.83 0.61
N THR A 64 3.87 3.71 1.88
CA THR A 64 5.19 3.24 2.31
C THR A 64 5.05 1.81 2.81
N VAL A 65 5.73 0.88 2.14
CA VAL A 65 5.83 -0.52 2.55
C VAL A 65 7.22 -0.77 3.14
N LYS A 66 7.28 -1.46 4.28
CA LYS A 66 8.52 -1.91 4.92
C LYS A 66 8.43 -3.38 5.34
N LEU A 67 9.56 -4.08 5.27
CA LEU A 67 9.75 -5.45 5.75
C LEU A 67 10.79 -5.45 6.86
N ASP A 68 10.44 -5.91 8.06
CA ASP A 68 11.29 -5.82 9.27
C ASP A 68 11.97 -4.44 9.41
N ASP A 69 11.17 -3.38 9.35
CA ASP A 69 11.61 -1.97 9.42
C ASP A 69 12.46 -1.44 8.25
N GLU A 70 12.78 -2.29 7.27
CA GLU A 70 13.52 -1.94 6.06
C GLU A 70 12.57 -1.58 4.91
N SER A 71 12.78 -0.44 4.25
CA SER A 71 11.98 -0.06 3.08
C SER A 71 12.23 -1.04 1.93
N VAL A 72 11.16 -1.59 1.36
CA VAL A 72 11.29 -2.43 0.16
C VAL A 72 11.73 -1.61 -1.03
N THR A 73 12.45 -2.24 -1.94
CA THR A 73 12.67 -1.70 -3.29
C THR A 73 11.31 -1.39 -3.92
N GLU A 74 11.17 -0.21 -4.53
CA GLU A 74 9.93 0.40 -5.07
C GLU A 74 9.08 1.22 -4.06
N SER A 75 9.37 1.15 -2.75
CA SER A 75 8.75 2.04 -1.75
C SER A 75 9.52 3.37 -1.68
N PRO A 76 8.84 4.52 -1.56
CA PRO A 76 7.39 4.69 -1.45
C PRO A 76 6.68 4.71 -2.80
N PHE A 77 5.46 4.19 -2.83
CA PHE A 77 4.56 4.26 -3.98
C PHE A 77 3.70 5.52 -3.88
N ILE A 78 3.54 6.23 -5.00
CA ILE A 78 2.69 7.43 -5.07
C ILE A 78 1.50 7.11 -5.96
N CYS A 79 0.30 7.28 -5.41
CA CYS A 79 -0.95 6.95 -6.08
C CYS A 79 -1.85 8.17 -6.15
N THR A 80 -2.66 8.28 -7.20
CA THR A 80 -3.66 9.33 -7.32
C THR A 80 -5.04 8.72 -7.20
N VAL A 81 -5.81 9.16 -6.19
CA VAL A 81 -7.20 8.76 -6.00
C VAL A 81 -8.10 9.79 -6.67
N THR A 82 -8.96 9.31 -7.56
CA THR A 82 -10.04 10.08 -8.17
C THR A 82 -11.37 9.44 -7.77
N ILE A 83 -12.23 10.19 -7.08
CA ILE A 83 -13.58 9.74 -6.68
C ILE A 83 -14.60 9.95 -7.80
#